data_AF-A0A4D4LR40-F1
#
_entry.id   AF-A0A4D4LR40-F1
#
_cell.length_a   1.000
_cell.length_b   1.000
_cell.length_c   1.000
_cell.angle_alpha   90.00
_cell.angle_beta   90.00
_cell.angle_gamma   90.00
#
_symmetry.space_group_name_H-M   'P 1'
#
loop_
_entity.id
_entity.type
_entity.pdbx_description
1 polymer ?
#
loop_
_entity_poly.entity_id
_entity_poly.type
_entity_poly.pdbx_seq_one_letter_code
_entity_poly.pdbx_strand_id
1 'polypeptide(L)' 'MLALHLLQSALVHVNTLLLQDILSEEKWQKRLTDADRRALSPLFWTHVNPYGRFELDMHSHLDLAVVA' A
#
# COMPACT_ATOMS: atom_id res chain seq x y z
N MET A 1 22.87 -0.50 6.17
CA MET A 1 22.00 0.69 6.11
C MET A 1 21.27 0.82 4.76
N LEU A 2 21.93 0.71 3.60
CA LEU A 2 21.28 0.89 2.29
C LEU A 2 20.16 -0.12 1.99
N ALA A 3 20.37 -1.41 2.28
CA ALA A 3 19.35 -2.45 2.04
C ALA A 3 18.06 -2.27 2.86
N LEU A 4 18.18 -1.76 4.10
CA LEU A 4 17.02 -1.51 4.96
C LEU A 4 16.20 -0.31 4.47
N HIS A 5 16.88 0.73 3.96
CA HIS A 5 16.21 1.88 3.33
C HIS A 5 15.48 1.45 2.05
N LEU A 6 16.09 0.60 1.22
CA LEU A 6 15.44 0.08 0.02
C LEU A 6 14.21 -0.75 0.37
N LEU A 7 14.28 -1.61 1.39
CA LEU A 7 13.13 -2.36 1.88
C LEU A 7 12.02 -1.44 2.40
N GLN A 8 12.38 -0.43 3.18
CA GLN A 8 11.42 0.56 3.70
C GLN A 8 10.75 1.34 2.56
N SER A 9 11.50 1.80 1.55
CA SER A 9 10.96 2.48 0.38
C SER A 9 10.04 1.58 -0.44
N ALA A 10 10.41 0.31 -0.63
CA ALA A 10 9.57 -0.66 -1.34
C ALA A 10 8.23 -0.89 -0.60
N LEU A 11 8.27 -1.06 0.73
CA LEU A 11 7.06 -1.19 1.54
C LEU A 11 6.17 0.04 1.45
N VAL A 12 6.74 1.24 1.58
CA VAL A 12 6.00 2.49 1.44
C VAL A 12 5.33 2.59 0.06
N HIS A 13 6.04 2.22 -1.00
CA HIS A 13 5.50 2.26 -2.35
C HIS A 13 4.33 1.29 -2.55
N VAL A 14 4.47 0.03 -2.13
CA VAL A 14 3.39 -0.96 -2.18
C VAL A 14 2.17 -0.50 -1.38
N ASN A 15 2.38 0.04 -0.17
CA ASN A 15 1.29 0.57 0.65
C ASN A 15 0.56 1.75 -0.03
N THR A 16 1.29 2.62 -0.73
CA THR A 16 0.67 3.70 -1.52
C THR A 16 -0.21 3.16 -2.63
N LEU A 17 0.25 2.15 -3.38
CA LEU A 17 -0.53 1.54 -4.46
C LEU A 17 -1.81 0.87 -3.95
N LEU A 18 -1.69 0.08 -2.88
CA LEU A 18 -2.84 -0.57 -2.23
C LEU A 18 -3.85 0.47 -1.73
N LEU A 19 -3.37 1.55 -1.13
CA LEU A 19 -4.24 2.62 -0.65
C LEU A 19 -4.94 3.33 -1.82
N GLN A 20 -4.22 3.63 -2.90
CA GLN A 20 -4.81 4.27 -4.09
C GLN A 20 -5.90 3.41 -4.72
N ASP A 21 -5.68 2.10 -4.82
CA ASP A 21 -6.66 1.15 -5.34
C ASP A 21 -7.94 1.14 -4.50
N ILE A 22 -7.83 1.01 -3.17
CA ILE A 22 -8.98 1.11 -2.26
C ILE A 22 -9.68 2.47 -2.39
N LEU A 23 -8.93 3.57 -2.43
CA LEU A 23 -9.49 4.91 -2.53
C LEU A 23 -10.14 5.20 -3.87
N SER A 24 -9.85 4.41 -4.92
CA SER A 24 -10.50 4.54 -6.22
C SER A 24 -11.98 4.16 -6.18
N GLU A 25 -12.41 3.33 -5.21
CA GLU A 25 -13.79 2.92 -5.08
C GLU A 25 -14.72 4.10 -4.72
N GLU A 26 -15.88 4.20 -5.39
CA GLU A 26 -16.84 5.31 -5.23
C GLU A 26 -17.28 5.51 -3.77
N LYS A 27 -17.39 4.42 -3.00
CA LYS A 27 -17.77 4.45 -1.58
C LYS A 27 -16.86 5.33 -0.73
N TRP A 28 -15.57 5.44 -1.07
CA TRP A 28 -14.60 6.25 -0.33
C TRP A 28 -14.55 7.69 -0.82
N GLN A 29 -14.77 7.91 -2.11
CA GLN A 29 -14.77 9.24 -2.70
C GLN A 29 -15.82 10.16 -2.06
N LYS A 30 -16.99 9.60 -1.72
CA LYS A 30 -18.10 10.32 -1.06
C LYS A 30 -17.99 10.37 0.47
N ARG A 31 -17.07 9.60 1.06
CA ARG A 31 -16.97 9.41 2.53
C ARG A 31 -15.83 10.21 3.15
N LEU A 32 -14.74 10.46 2.42
CA LEU A 32 -13.57 11.16 2.93
C LEU A 32 -13.71 12.67 2.84
N THR A 33 -13.50 13.34 3.97
CA THR A 33 -13.35 14.79 4.05
C THR A 33 -11.91 15.21 3.72
N ASP A 34 -11.67 16.51 3.54
CA ASP A 34 -10.32 17.04 3.35
C ASP A 34 -9.39 16.75 4.52
N ALA A 35 -9.93 16.68 5.74
CA ALA A 35 -9.16 16.33 6.92
C ALA A 35 -8.69 14.87 6.86
N ASP A 36 -9.57 13.95 6.45
CA ASP A 36 -9.23 12.53 6.31
C ASP A 36 -8.18 12.32 5.23
N ARG A 37 -8.32 13.01 4.08
CA ARG A 37 -7.36 12.94 2.97
C ARG A 37 -5.96 13.39 3.38
N ARG A 38 -5.84 14.40 4.27
CA ARG A 38 -4.56 14.83 4.84
C ARG A 38 -3.98 13.88 5.88
N ALA A 39 -4.83 13.08 6.53
CA ALA A 39 -4.41 12.10 7.52
C ALA A 39 -3.96 10.76 6.91
N LEU A 40 -4.18 10.54 5.61
CA LEU A 40 -3.71 9.35 4.89
C LEU A 40 -2.18 9.27 4.92
N SER A 41 -1.65 8.08 5.21
CA SER A 41 -0.20 7.83 5.28
C SER A 41 0.11 6.41 4.83
N PRO A 42 1.15 6.16 4.01
CA PRO A 42 1.52 4.80 3.63
C PRO A 42 2.24 4.03 4.76
N LEU A 43 2.43 4.61 5.95
CA LEU A 43 3.23 4.03 7.04
C LEU A 43 2.44 3.06 7.94
N PHE A 44 1.43 2.37 7.40
CA PHE A 44 0.73 1.32 8.14
C PHE A 44 1.47 -0.01 8.02
N TRP A 45 1.72 -0.68 9.14
CA TRP A 45 2.48 -1.94 9.19
C TRP A 45 1.69 -3.07 9.85
N THR A 46 0.47 -2.82 10.31
CA THR A 46 -0.38 -3.78 11.02
C THR A 46 -0.74 -5.01 10.18
N HIS A 47 -0.75 -4.89 8.85
CA HIS A 47 -1.02 -5.98 7.93
C HIS A 47 0.24 -6.79 7.59
N VAL A 48 1.42 -6.33 8.01
CA VAL A 48 2.70 -7.00 7.75
C VAL A 48 2.98 -7.96 8.90
N ASN A 49 3.10 -9.24 8.59
CA ASN A 49 3.64 -10.22 9.52
C ASN A 49 5.16 -10.39 9.25
N PRO A 50 6.05 -9.85 10.10
CA PRO A 50 7.50 -9.99 9.91
C PRO A 50 7.99 -11.42 10.19
N TYR A 51 7.16 -12.25 10.80
CA TYR A 51 7.47 -13.62 11.18
C TYR A 51 6.63 -14.59 10.33
N GLY A 52 7.06 -14.76 9.08
CA GLY A 52 6.46 -15.69 8.13
C GLY A 52 7.48 -16.13 7.10
N ARG A 53 7.32 -17.35 6.57
CA ARG A 53 8.05 -17.79 5.38
C ARG A 53 7.27 -17.28 4.17
N PHE A 54 7.90 -16.40 3.39
CA PHE A 54 7.37 -15.95 2.11
C PHE A 54 8.06 -16.73 0.99
N GLU A 55 7.31 -17.60 0.32
CA GLU A 55 7.79 -18.22 -0.91
C GLU A 55 7.48 -17.27 -2.06
N LEU A 56 8.55 -16.70 -2.63
CA LEU A 56 8.45 -15.74 -3.71
C LEU A 56 7.97 -16.46 -4.98
N ASP A 57 6.73 -16.24 -5.35
CA ASP A 57 6.20 -16.57 -6.67
C ASP A 57 6.24 -15.33 -7.57
N MET A 58 7.09 -15.36 -8.58
CA MET A 58 7.26 -14.26 -9.54
C MET A 58 6.10 -14.13 -10.53
N HIS A 59 5.18 -15.11 -10.57
CA HIS A 59 3.95 -15.05 -11.38
C HIS A 59 2.77 -14.42 -10.63
N SER A 60 2.90 -14.27 -9.30
CA SER A 60 1.90 -13.62 -8.47
C SER A 60 2.13 -12.11 -8.47
N HIS A 61 1.19 -11.37 -9.04
CA HIS A 61 1.21 -9.91 -9.08
C HIS A 61 0.06 -9.31 -8.26
N LEU A 62 0.23 -8.07 -7.81
CA LEU A 62 -0.87 -7.33 -7.20
C LEU A 62 -1.90 -7.02 -8.30
N ASP A 63 -3.16 -7.37 -8.05
CA ASP A 63 -4.29 -7.06 -8.93
C ASP A 63 -4.74 -5.62 -8.67
N LEU A 64 -3.95 -4.65 -9.16
CA LEU A 64 -4.21 -3.22 -9.00
C LEU A 64 -4.88 -2.67 -10.26
N ALA A 65 -5.91 -1.85 -10.07
CA ALA A 65 -6.51 -1.14 -11.19
C ALA A 65 -5.47 -0.17 -11.82
N VAL A 66 -5.31 -0.23 -13.14
CA VAL A 66 -4.47 0.74 -13.87
C VAL A 66 -5.17 2.10 -13.82
N VAL A 67 -4.60 3.02 -13.05
CA VAL A 67 -4.98 4.44 -13.11
C VAL A 67 -4.33 5.02 -14.36
N ALA A 68 -5.14 5.31 -15.38
CA ALA A 68 -4.72 5.92 -16.65
C ALA A 68 -4.30 7.39 -16.49
#